data_AF-A0A1H7RL11-F1
#
_entry.id   AF-A0A1H7RL11-F1
#
_cell.length_a   1.000
_cell.length_b   1.000
_cell.length_c   1.000
_cell.angle_alpha   90.00
_cell.angle_beta   90.00
_cell.angle_gamma   90.00
#
_symmetry.space_group_name_H-M   'P 1'
#
loop_
_entity.id
_entity.type
_entity.pdbx_description
1 polymer ?
#
loop_
_entity_poly.entity_id
_entity_poly.type
_entity_poly.pdbx_seq_one_letter_code
_entity_poly.pdbx_strand_id
1 'polypeptide(L)' 'MRALDRPKGNLARVTGFKGRLRFDASRPDGTPRKLLGVGRLEALGWRALIGLEDGLLDAYRWYQSNANCA' A
#
# COMPACT_ATOMS: atom_id res chain seq x y z
N MET A 1 14.52 -16.91 -7.73
CA MET A 1 13.62 -16.00 -6.99
C MET A 1 12.31 -16.75 -6.71
N ARG A 2 12.31 -17.67 -5.73
CA ARG A 2 11.12 -18.45 -5.35
C ARG A 2 10.47 -17.78 -4.13
N ALA A 3 9.16 -17.61 -4.19
CA ALA A 3 8.33 -17.09 -3.12
C ALA A 3 8.50 -17.95 -1.86
N LEU A 4 8.54 -17.32 -0.67
CA LEU A 4 7.78 -17.73 0.51
C LEU A 4 7.93 -16.80 1.74
N ASP A 5 8.86 -15.84 1.77
CA ASP A 5 8.90 -14.80 2.82
C ASP A 5 9.25 -13.44 2.23
N ARG A 6 8.25 -12.69 1.77
CA ARG A 6 8.41 -11.24 1.53
C ARG A 6 8.31 -10.53 2.88
N PRO A 7 9.08 -9.44 3.12
CA PRO A 7 8.90 -8.62 4.31
C PRO A 7 7.45 -8.15 4.40
N LYS A 8 6.92 -8.07 5.63
CA LYS A 8 5.54 -7.62 5.88
C LYS A 8 5.31 -6.27 5.21
N GLY A 9 4.34 -6.20 4.30
CA GLY A 9 3.99 -4.95 3.61
C GLY A 9 3.40 -3.91 4.57
N ASN A 10 3.46 -2.64 4.18
CA ASN A 10 3.01 -1.50 4.99
C ASN A 10 1.61 -1.69 5.58
N LEU A 11 0.68 -2.33 4.85
CA LEU A 11 -0.68 -2.58 5.31
C LEU A 11 -0.76 -3.53 6.53
N ALA A 12 0.07 -4.57 6.57
CA ALA A 12 0.11 -5.50 7.70
C ALA A 12 0.66 -4.81 8.96
N ARG A 13 1.58 -3.84 8.78
CA ARG A 13 2.12 -3.04 9.88
C ARG A 13 1.08 -2.03 10.38
N VAL A 14 0.43 -1.30 9.48
CA VAL A 14 -0.60 -0.29 9.81
C VAL A 14 -1.79 -0.91 10.54
N THR A 15 -2.24 -2.09 10.14
CA THR A 15 -3.40 -2.77 10.76
C THR A 15 -3.04 -3.63 11.98
N GLY A 16 -1.74 -3.78 12.28
CA GLY A 16 -1.28 -4.67 13.36
C GLY A 16 -1.43 -6.16 13.06
N PHE A 17 -1.68 -6.56 11.81
CA PHE A 17 -1.87 -7.96 11.41
C PHE A 17 -0.67 -8.85 11.78
N LYS A 18 -0.93 -9.88 12.59
CA LYS A 18 0.09 -10.80 13.10
C LYS A 18 0.21 -12.11 12.31
N GLY A 19 -0.71 -12.40 11.41
CA GLY A 19 -0.69 -13.60 10.57
C GLY A 19 0.41 -13.60 9.50
N ARG A 20 0.41 -14.64 8.66
CA ARG A 20 1.32 -14.81 7.52
C ARG A 20 0.63 -14.47 6.20
N LEU A 21 1.28 -13.67 5.38
CA LEU A 21 0.86 -13.43 4.00
C LEU A 21 1.37 -14.58 3.12
N ARG A 22 0.48 -15.19 2.33
CA ARG A 22 0.85 -16.23 1.36
C ARG A 22 0.57 -15.71 -0.04
N PHE A 23 1.57 -15.82 -0.92
CA PHE A 23 1.44 -15.49 -2.33
C PHE A 23 1.27 -16.78 -3.13
N ASP A 24 0.18 -16.86 -3.88
CA ASP A 24 -0.12 -18.00 -4.76
C ASP A 24 0.50 -17.76 -6.14
N ALA A 25 1.67 -18.37 -6.37
CA ALA A 25 2.42 -18.24 -7.62
C ALA A 25 1.83 -19.06 -8.79
N SER A 26 0.74 -19.81 -8.59
CA SER A 26 0.01 -20.45 -9.70
C SER A 26 -0.77 -19.44 -10.53
N ARG A 27 -1.01 -18.24 -9.99
CA ARG A 27 -1.70 -17.15 -10.69
C ARG A 27 -0.68 -16.30 -11.46
N PRO A 28 -1.01 -15.86 -12.68
CA PRO A 28 -0.10 -15.04 -13.48
C PRO A 28 0.10 -13.67 -12.82
N ASP A 29 1.34 -13.20 -12.84
CA ASP A 29 1.65 -11.81 -12.47
C ASP A 29 1.13 -10.85 -13.54
N GLY A 30 0.69 -9.67 -13.11
CA GLY A 30 0.38 -8.55 -14.01
C GLY A 30 1.65 -7.91 -14.58
N THR A 31 1.51 -6.73 -15.21
CA THR A 31 2.67 -5.97 -15.69
C THR A 31 3.63 -5.64 -14.52
N PRO A 32 4.93 -5.98 -14.60
CA PRO A 32 5.85 -5.86 -13.46
C PRO A 32 6.00 -4.45 -12.87
N ARG A 33 5.76 -3.42 -13.68
CA ARG A 33 5.85 -2.02 -13.25
C ARG A 33 4.88 -1.15 -14.02
N LYS A 34 4.06 -0.40 -13.29
CA LYS A 34 3.17 0.63 -13.84
C LYS A 34 3.24 1.86 -12.94
N LEU A 35 3.96 2.89 -13.39
CA LEU A 35 4.18 4.14 -12.66
C LEU A 35 3.87 5.32 -13.58
N LEU A 36 3.33 6.40 -13.01
CA LEU A 36 3.16 7.67 -13.71
C LEU A 36 4.42 8.51 -13.56
N GLY A 37 4.89 9.12 -14.66
CA GLY A 37 5.89 10.17 -14.60
C GLY A 37 5.26 11.48 -14.13
N VAL A 38 5.67 11.99 -12.97
CA VAL A 38 5.07 13.18 -12.34
C VAL A 38 5.85 14.48 -12.58
N GLY A 39 6.91 14.44 -13.42
CA GLY A 39 7.80 15.58 -13.61
C GLY A 39 7.12 16.86 -14.10
N ARG A 40 6.03 16.77 -14.87
CA ARG A 40 5.23 17.96 -15.26
C ARG A 40 4.58 18.62 -14.04
N LEU A 41 4.06 17.84 -13.09
CA LEU A 41 3.46 18.37 -11.87
C LEU A 41 4.53 19.01 -10.98
N GLU A 42 5.69 18.37 -10.86
CA GLU A 42 6.84 18.90 -10.13
C GLU A 42 7.35 20.22 -10.70
N ALA A 43 7.43 20.34 -12.02
CA ALA A 43 7.81 21.58 -12.71
C ALA A 43 6.81 22.73 -12.50
N LEU A 44 5.54 22.40 -12.23
CA LEU A 44 4.51 23.37 -11.85
C LEU A 44 4.52 23.69 -10.34
N GLY A 45 5.52 23.17 -9.60
CA GLY A 45 5.67 23.40 -8.16
C GLY A 45 4.81 22.49 -7.28
N TRP A 46 4.07 21.55 -7.87
CA TRP A 46 3.27 20.59 -7.10
C TRP A 46 4.13 19.41 -6.64
N ARG A 47 3.98 19.00 -5.38
CA ARG A 47 4.61 17.80 -4.82
C ARG A 47 3.64 17.05 -3.93
N ALA A 48 3.69 15.72 -3.98
CA ALA A 48 2.99 14.88 -3.01
C ALA A 48 3.61 15.08 -1.62
N LEU A 49 2.77 15.40 -0.64
CA LEU A 49 3.21 15.67 0.74
C LEU A 49 3.01 14.46 1.66
N ILE A 50 2.11 13.55 1.29
CA ILE A 50 1.70 12.41 2.10
C ILE A 50 2.43 11.17 1.60
N GLY A 51 3.25 10.56 2.45
CA GLY A 51 3.88 9.28 2.18
C GLY A 51 2.86 8.14 2.17
N LEU A 52 3.18 7.03 1.47
CA LEU A 52 2.26 5.89 1.39
C LEU A 52 1.89 5.34 2.77
N GLU A 53 2.85 5.28 3.69
CA GLU A 53 2.62 4.78 5.05
C GLU A 53 1.69 5.69 5.86
N ASP A 54 1.93 7.00 5.83
CA ASP A 54 1.11 7.98 6.55
C ASP A 54 -0.32 7.98 6.03
N GLY A 55 -0.47 7.99 4.69
CA GLY A 55 -1.78 7.91 4.05
C GLY A 55 -2.53 6.62 4.37
N LEU A 56 -1.84 5.48 4.45
CA LEU A 56 -2.45 4.21 4.86
C LEU A 56 -2.90 4.25 6.32
N LEU A 57 -2.12 4.85 7.21
CA LEU A 57 -2.48 5.00 8.63
C LEU A 57 -3.73 5.87 8.79
N ASP A 58 -3.77 7.01 8.12
CA ASP A 58 -4.90 7.93 8.18
C ASP A 58 -6.17 7.32 7.58
N ALA A 59 -6.06 6.65 6.43
CA ALA A 59 -7.19 5.92 5.84
C ALA A 59 -7.70 4.80 6.76
N TYR A 60 -6.80 4.06 7.42
CA TYR A 60 -7.20 3.00 8.33
C TYR A 60 -7.88 3.53 9.60
N ARG A 61 -7.37 4.64 10.17
CA ARG A 61 -8.03 5.35 11.28
C ARG A 61 -9.43 5.81 10.90
N TRP A 62 -9.57 6.43 9.72
CA TRP A 62 -10.88 6.82 9.22
C TRP A 62 -11.81 5.61 9.11
N TYR A 63 -11.33 4.49 8.54
CA TYR A 63 -12.12 3.26 8.44
C TYR A 63 -12.59 2.78 9.81
N GLN A 64 -11.71 2.71 10.83
CA GLN A 64 -12.10 2.28 12.18
C GLN A 64 -13.22 3.16 12.78
N SER A 65 -13.18 4.46 12.54
CA SER A 65 -14.21 5.39 13.03
C SER A 65 -15.54 5.33 12.27
N ASN A 66 -15.57 4.72 11.07
CA ASN A 66 -16.74 4.75 10.17
C ASN A 66 -17.24 3.36 9.74
N ALA A 67 -16.50 2.29 10.03
CA ALA A 67 -16.85 0.93 9.61
C ALA A 67 -18.08 0.38 10.35
N ASN A 68 -18.33 0.85 11.57
CA ASN A 68 -19.48 0.49 12.39
C ASN A 68 -20.34 1.72 12.70
N CYS A 69 -20.85 2.39 11.67
CA CYS A 69 -22.10 3.12 11.85
C CYS A 69 -23.19 2.09 12.20
N ALA A 70 -23.43 1.95 13.51
CA ALA A 70 -24.72 1.62 14.09
C ALA A 70 -25.55 2.91 14.22
#